data_AF-A0A1B6EEM6-F1
#
_entry.id   AF-A0A1B6EEM6-F1
#
_cell.length_a   1.000
_cell.length_b   1.000
_cell.length_c   1.000
_cell.angle_alpha   90.00
_cell.angle_beta   90.00
_cell.angle_gamma   90.00
#
_symmetry.space_group_name_H-M   'P 1'
#
loop_
_entity.id
_entity.type
_entity.pdbx_description
1 polymer ?
#
loop_
_entity_poly.entity_id
_entity_poly.type
_entity_poly.pdbx_seq_one_letter_code
_entity_poly.pdbx_strand_id
1 'polypeptide(L)'
;MDIQHVTEKQLFQQRLHFMNKQTLEVQEMLISEIDEASKAAQRLLLKERHKQELVEFDKKIILELDQKVYDQQRILEMAGVPGFEVTSDPAKIQVQIRLLDFILRLSQIEMPF
;
A
#
# COMPACT_ATOMS: atom_id res chain seq x y z
N MET A 1 1.30 13.86 -9.42
CA MET A 1 1.95 12.95 -8.46
C MET A 1 1.37 13.04 -7.06
N ASP A 2 0.81 14.18 -6.63
CA ASP A 2 0.29 14.35 -5.27
C ASP A 2 -0.81 13.35 -4.87
N ILE A 3 -1.68 12.95 -5.80
CA ILE A 3 -2.76 11.99 -5.51
C ILE A 3 -2.22 10.59 -5.17
N GLN A 4 -1.19 10.10 -5.87
CA GLN A 4 -0.56 8.81 -5.57
C GLN A 4 0.09 8.85 -4.17
N HIS A 5 0.76 9.95 -3.84
CA HIS A 5 1.39 10.13 -2.54
C HIS A 5 0.36 10.19 -1.40
N VAL A 6 -0.83 10.74 -1.66
CA VAL A 6 -1.95 10.72 -0.70
C VAL A 6 -2.47 9.30 -0.48
N THR A 7 -2.66 8.51 -1.54
CA THR A 7 -3.11 7.11 -1.41
C THR A 7 -2.09 6.25 -0.67
N GLU A 8 -0.81 6.32 -1.03
CA GLU A 8 0.25 5.59 -0.33
C GLU A 8 0.34 5.98 1.15
N LYS A 9 0.21 7.28 1.46
CA LYS A 9 0.17 7.77 2.85
C LYS A 9 -1.05 7.23 3.61
N GLN A 10 -2.22 7.18 2.98
CA GLN A 10 -3.43 6.63 3.60
C GLN A 10 -3.27 5.14 3.90
N LEU A 11 -2.79 4.34 2.95
CA LEU A 11 -2.55 2.90 3.13
C LEU A 11 -1.50 2.64 4.22
N PHE A 12 -0.44 3.44 4.26
CA PHE A 12 0.56 3.39 5.33
C PHE A 12 -0.06 3.69 6.71
N GLN A 13 -0.88 4.73 6.81
CA GLN A 13 -1.58 5.07 8.05
C GLN A 13 -2.54 3.96 8.50
N GLN A 14 -3.24 3.31 7.57
CA GLN A 14 -4.10 2.16 7.89
C GLN A 14 -3.28 0.99 8.44
N ARG A 15 -2.12 0.70 7.84
CA ARG A 15 -1.18 -0.33 8.35
C ARG A 15 -0.68 -0.01 9.75
N LEU A 16 -0.32 1.24 10.01
CA LEU A 16 0.12 1.67 11.32
C LEU A 16 -0.99 1.52 12.36
N HIS A 17 -2.23 1.91 12.02
CA HIS A 17 -3.38 1.73 12.89
C HIS A 17 -3.63 0.25 13.19
N PHE A 18 -3.53 -0.62 12.19
CA PHE A 18 -3.68 -2.06 12.33
C PHE A 18 -2.63 -2.66 13.29
N MET A 19 -1.36 -2.29 13.15
CA MET A 19 -0.28 -2.73 14.06
C MET A 19 -0.48 -2.21 15.49
N ASN A 20 -0.94 -0.96 15.64
CA ASN A 20 -1.22 -0.39 16.95
C ASN A 20 -2.36 -1.16 17.66
N LYS A 21 -3.40 -1.55 16.91
CA LYS A 21 -4.48 -2.40 17.43
C LYS A 21 -3.95 -3.74 17.94
N GLN A 22 -3.09 -4.41 17.18
CA GLN A 22 -2.46 -5.67 17.62
C GLN A 22 -1.60 -5.48 18.88
N THR A 23 -0.88 -4.36 18.97
CA THR A 23 -0.09 -4.01 20.16
C THR A 23 -0.97 -3.83 21.40
N LEU A 24 -2.12 -3.14 21.25
CA LEU A 24 -3.09 -2.96 22.33
C LEU A 24 -3.71 -4.30 22.77
N GLU A 25 -4.07 -5.17 21.83
CA GLU A 25 -4.60 -6.51 22.15
C GLU A 25 -3.60 -7.35 22.98
N VAL A 26 -2.31 -7.23 22.70
CA VAL A 26 -1.27 -7.89 23.52
C VAL A 26 -1.20 -7.28 24.92
N GLN A 27 -1.30 -5.95 25.06
CA GLN A 27 -1.30 -5.29 26.36
C GLN A 27 -2.52 -5.67 27.20
N GLU A 28 -3.71 -5.71 26.61
CA GLU A 28 -4.95 -6.13 27.27
C GLU A 28 -4.85 -7.57 27.78
N MET A 29 -4.28 -8.47 26.97
CA MET A 29 -4.05 -9.86 27.38
C MET A 29 -3.05 -9.97 28.53
N LEU A 30 -2.02 -9.13 28.59
CA LEU A 30 -1.07 -9.11 29.72
C LEU A 30 -1.74 -8.69 31.04
N ILE A 31 -2.64 -7.70 30.98
CA ILE A 31 -3.34 -7.13 32.15
C ILE A 31 -4.47 -8.07 32.63
N SER A 32 -4.97 -8.97 31.78
CA SER A 32 -6.06 -9.89 32.13
C SER A 32 -5.73 -10.78 33.35
N GLU A 33 -6.73 -11.07 34.19
CA GLU A 33 -6.60 -11.95 35.37
C GLU A 33 -6.71 -13.44 34.97
N ILE A 34 -5.80 -13.88 34.10
CA ILE A 34 -5.68 -15.27 33.63
C ILE A 34 -4.45 -15.90 34.29
N ASP A 35 -4.50 -17.21 34.55
CA ASP A 35 -3.34 -17.98 35.01
C ASP A 35 -2.15 -17.84 34.02
N GLU A 36 -0.93 -17.80 34.56
CA GLU A 36 0.29 -17.56 33.79
C GLU A 36 0.56 -18.63 32.71
N ALA A 37 0.20 -19.89 32.98
CA ALA A 37 0.32 -20.98 32.00
C ALA A 37 -0.66 -20.80 30.83
N SER A 38 -1.91 -20.43 31.13
CA SER A 38 -2.93 -20.09 30.13
C SER A 38 -2.57 -18.83 29.35
N LYS A 39 -1.96 -17.82 29.98
CA LYS A 39 -1.43 -16.61 29.29
C LYS A 39 -0.35 -16.96 28.27
N ALA A 40 0.59 -17.84 28.63
CA ALA A 40 1.67 -18.25 27.72
C ALA A 40 1.12 -18.95 26.45
N ALA A 41 0.15 -19.86 26.62
CA ALA A 41 -0.51 -20.53 25.51
C ALA A 41 -1.32 -19.55 24.63
N GLN A 42 -2.10 -18.66 25.25
CA GLN A 42 -2.88 -17.65 24.53
C GLN A 42 -1.98 -16.66 23.77
N ARG A 43 -0.84 -16.26 24.35
CA ARG A 43 0.14 -15.39 23.70
C ARG A 43 0.72 -16.00 22.43
N LEU A 44 1.00 -17.30 22.44
CA LEU A 44 1.53 -18.00 21.28
C LEU A 44 0.49 -18.02 20.14
N LEU A 45 -0.76 -18.39 20.46
CA LEU A 45 -1.88 -18.39 19.52
C LEU A 45 -2.16 -16.98 18.97
N LEU A 46 -2.16 -15.98 19.84
CA LEU A 46 -2.37 -14.58 19.48
C LEU A 46 -1.29 -14.08 18.52
N LYS A 47 -0.02 -14.42 18.78
CA LYS A 47 1.11 -14.03 17.93
C LYS A 47 1.02 -14.65 16.53
N GLU A 48 0.68 -15.93 16.44
CA GLU A 48 0.51 -16.58 15.13
C GLU A 48 -0.69 -16.01 14.37
N ARG A 49 -1.81 -15.75 15.04
CA ARG A 49 -2.96 -15.06 14.45
C ARG A 49 -2.56 -13.69 13.91
N HIS A 50 -1.93 -12.86 14.74
CA HIS A 50 -1.52 -11.50 14.36
C HIS A 50 -0.58 -11.50 13.15
N LYS A 51 0.35 -12.45 13.10
CA LYS A 51 1.26 -12.62 11.96
C LYS A 51 0.49 -12.94 10.67
N GLN A 52 -0.46 -13.87 10.72
CA GLN A 52 -1.28 -14.23 9.56
C GLN A 52 -2.14 -13.05 9.09
N GLU A 53 -2.81 -12.37 10.02
CA GLU A 53 -3.64 -11.22 9.70
C GLU A 53 -2.82 -10.06 9.11
N LEU A 54 -1.60 -9.83 9.59
CA LEU A 54 -0.71 -8.80 9.04
C LEU A 54 -0.30 -9.13 7.60
N VAL A 55 0.00 -10.40 7.30
CA VAL A 55 0.31 -10.84 5.93
C VAL A 55 -0.89 -10.63 5.00
N GLU A 56 -2.09 -11.01 5.44
CA GLU A 56 -3.32 -10.81 4.66
C GLU A 56 -3.65 -9.31 4.48
N PHE A 57 -3.38 -8.50 5.49
CA PHE A 57 -3.53 -7.05 5.42
C PHE A 57 -2.55 -6.44 4.40
N ASP A 58 -1.27 -6.81 4.45
CA ASP A 58 -0.24 -6.32 3.54
C ASP A 58 -0.53 -6.74 2.09
N LYS A 59 -1.05 -7.95 1.85
CA LYS A 59 -1.53 -8.38 0.53
C LYS A 59 -2.66 -7.50 0.00
N LYS A 60 -3.62 -7.12 0.85
CA LYS A 60 -4.73 -6.23 0.45
C LYS A 60 -4.22 -4.85 0.03
N ILE A 61 -3.25 -4.30 0.75
CA ILE A 61 -2.60 -3.03 0.37
C ILE A 61 -1.98 -3.13 -1.02
N ILE A 62 -1.22 -4.20 -1.28
CA ILE A 62 -0.56 -4.41 -2.58
C ILE A 62 -1.60 -4.50 -3.70
N LEU A 63 -2.67 -5.28 -3.51
CA LEU A 63 -3.75 -5.39 -4.50
C LEU A 63 -4.44 -4.06 -4.78
N GLU A 64 -4.64 -3.22 -3.75
CA GLU A 64 -5.21 -1.89 -3.94
C GLU A 64 -4.26 -0.98 -4.74
N LEU A 65 -2.95 -1.03 -4.47
CA LEU A 65 -1.94 -0.31 -5.25
C LEU A 65 -1.90 -0.77 -6.70
N ASP A 66 -1.91 -2.09 -6.95
CA ASP A 66 -1.93 -2.66 -8.30
C ASP A 66 -3.17 -2.22 -9.07
N GLN A 67 -4.35 -2.21 -8.42
CA GLN A 67 -5.58 -1.71 -9.03
C GLN A 67 -5.49 -0.22 -9.38
N LYS A 68 -4.85 0.61 -8.53
CA LYS A 68 -4.63 2.02 -8.84
C LYS A 68 -3.71 2.23 -10.03
N VAL A 69 -2.63 1.46 -10.13
CA VAL A 69 -1.73 1.50 -11.30
C VAL A 69 -2.49 1.11 -12.56
N TYR A 70 -3.27 0.03 -12.51
CA TYR A 70 -4.12 -0.40 -13.62
C TYR A 70 -5.10 0.70 -14.07
N ASP A 71 -5.82 1.32 -13.13
CA ASP A 71 -6.79 2.36 -13.44
C ASP A 71 -6.11 3.58 -14.09
N GLN A 72 -4.94 3.98 -13.60
CA GLN A 72 -4.15 5.08 -14.16
C GLN A 72 -3.66 4.77 -15.58
N GLN A 73 -3.11 3.58 -15.80
CA GLN A 73 -2.67 3.12 -17.13
C GLN A 73 -3.83 3.11 -18.11
N ARG A 74 -4.98 2.56 -17.70
CA ARG A 74 -6.18 2.49 -18.53
C ARG A 74 -6.69 3.88 -18.91
N ILE A 75 -6.70 4.84 -17.99
CA ILE A 75 -7.11 6.21 -18.27
C ILE A 75 -6.16 6.85 -19.30
N LEU A 76 -4.85 6.69 -19.14
CA LEU A 76 -3.84 7.26 -20.04
C LEU A 76 -3.89 6.61 -21.43
N GLU A 77 -4.09 5.30 -21.50
CA GLU A 77 -4.29 4.55 -22.74
C GLU A 77 -5.56 5.01 -23.47
N MET A 78 -6.69 5.12 -22.75
CA MET A 78 -7.95 5.62 -23.32
C MET A 78 -7.87 7.07 -23.79
N ALA A 79 -7.07 7.90 -23.12
CA ALA A 79 -6.80 9.27 -23.54
C ALA A 79 -5.84 9.36 -24.74
N GLY A 80 -5.30 8.23 -25.20
CA GLY A 80 -4.37 8.17 -26.34
C GLY A 80 -2.99 8.72 -26.04
N VAL A 81 -2.57 8.75 -24.76
CA VAL A 81 -1.24 9.24 -24.38
C VAL A 81 -0.19 8.25 -24.90
N PRO A 82 0.74 8.67 -25.79
CA PRO A 82 1.71 7.75 -26.38
C PRO A 82 2.61 7.11 -25.32
N GLY A 83 2.92 5.82 -25.50
CA GLY A 83 3.79 5.07 -24.61
C GLY A 83 3.11 4.50 -23.35
N PHE A 84 1.80 4.71 -23.20
CA PHE A 84 1.00 4.10 -22.13
C PHE A 84 0.10 3.01 -22.69
N GLU A 85 0.20 1.83 -22.07
CA GLU A 85 -0.64 0.66 -22.29
C GLU A 85 -0.89 -0.01 -20.94
N VAL A 86 -2.00 -0.74 -20.79
CA VAL A 86 -2.22 -1.56 -19.60
C VAL A 86 -1.22 -2.72 -19.57
N THR A 87 -0.39 -2.81 -18.53
CA THR A 87 0.64 -3.85 -18.41
C THR A 87 1.01 -4.14 -16.96
N SER A 88 1.29 -5.40 -16.65
CA SER A 88 1.85 -5.87 -15.38
C SER A 88 3.36 -6.13 -15.41
N ASP A 89 4.01 -5.92 -16.57
CA ASP A 89 5.47 -6.05 -16.69
C ASP A 89 6.17 -4.92 -15.90
N PRO A 90 6.95 -5.24 -14.86
CA PRO A 90 7.62 -4.24 -14.03
C PRO A 90 8.56 -3.32 -14.82
N ALA A 91 9.24 -3.83 -15.85
CA ALA A 91 10.15 -3.02 -16.66
C ALA A 91 9.38 -1.98 -17.49
N LYS A 92 8.26 -2.38 -18.08
CA LYS A 92 7.37 -1.45 -18.81
C LYS A 92 6.74 -0.43 -17.89
N ILE A 93 6.27 -0.85 -16.72
CA ILE A 93 5.72 0.07 -15.70
C ILE A 93 6.76 1.13 -15.33
N GLN A 94 8.02 0.74 -15.09
CA GLN A 94 9.09 1.70 -14.81
C GLN A 94 9.33 2.70 -15.95
N VAL A 95 9.25 2.24 -17.21
CA VAL A 95 9.37 3.14 -18.37
C VAL A 95 8.20 4.13 -18.41
N GLN A 96 6.96 3.66 -18.22
CA GLN A 96 5.77 4.50 -18.17
C GLN A 96 5.83 5.55 -17.06
N ILE A 97 6.33 5.18 -15.86
CA ILE A 97 6.53 6.11 -14.75
C ILE A 97 7.53 7.21 -15.13
N ARG A 98 8.67 6.86 -15.72
CA ARG A 98 9.69 7.83 -16.14
C ARG A 98 9.19 8.74 -17.26
N LEU A 99 8.42 8.18 -18.21
CA LEU A 99 7.80 8.94 -19.28
C LEU A 99 6.77 9.94 -18.74
N LEU A 100 5.93 9.53 -17.78
CA LEU A 100 4.96 10.40 -17.12
C LEU A 100 5.66 11.56 -16.41
N ASP A 101 6.71 11.25 -15.64
CA ASP A 101 7.52 12.26 -14.93
C ASP A 101 8.22 13.24 -15.91
N PHE A 102 8.66 12.76 -17.07
CA PHE A 102 9.20 13.61 -18.13
C PHE A 102 8.14 14.55 -18.72
N ILE A 103 6.97 14.03 -19.11
CA ILE A 103 5.86 14.82 -19.66
C ILE A 103 5.41 15.90 -18.66
N LEU A 104 5.27 15.52 -17.37
CA LEU A 104 4.87 16.45 -16.32
C LEU A 104 5.90 17.57 -16.14
N ARG A 105 7.19 17.26 -16.13
CA ARG A 105 8.25 18.29 -16.04
C ARG A 105 8.24 19.22 -17.25
N LEU A 106 8.10 18.69 -18.47
CA LEU A 106 7.98 19.52 -19.67
C LEU A 106 6.81 20.49 -19.58
N SER A 107 5.67 20.06 -19.04
CA SER A 107 4.48 20.93 -18.91
C SER A 107 4.68 22.12 -17.96
N GLN A 108 5.71 22.09 -17.10
CA GLN A 108 6.04 23.14 -16.15
C GLN A 108 7.15 24.07 -16.64
N ILE A 109 7.79 23.75 -17.77
CA ILE A 109 8.78 24.64 -18.39
C ILE A 109 8.03 25.79 -19.04
N GLU A 110 8.29 27.02 -18.60
CA GLU A 110 7.84 28.21 -19.31
C GLU A 110 8.49 28.23 -20.70
N MET A 111 7.65 28.17 -21.73
CA MET A 111 8.12 28.31 -23.10
C MET A 111 8.66 29.74 -23.28
N PRO A 112 9.91 29.91 -23.71
CA PRO A 112 10.44 31.24 -23.98
C PRO A 112 9.70 31.78 -25.20
N PHE A 113 8.76 32.69 -24.96
CA PHE A 113 8.17 33.55 -25.99
C PHE A 113 9.00 34.82 -26.13
#